data_AF-A0A7Z0Y2S1-F1
#
_entry.id   AF-A0A7Z0Y2S1-F1
#
_cell.length_a   1.000
_cell.length_b   1.000
_cell.length_c   1.000
_cell.angle_alpha   90.00
_cell.angle_beta   90.00
_cell.angle_gamma   90.00
#
_symmetry.space_group_name_H-M   'P 1'
#
loop_
_entity.id
_entity.type
_entity.pdbx_description
1 polymer ?
#
loop_
_entity_poly.entity_id
_entity_poly.type
_entity_poly.pdbx_seq_one_letter_code
_entity_poly.pdbx_strand_id
1 'polypeptide(L)'
;MVQNPFETSSDKNTPHLQFIPGDVPLPLFYQNSQVLIDDKYQQVDWHLPTLAVTVDSRQHDWREQTERVQTVCQELLANQHISTTPVLRNLGNGLIKMYLIFKQDGSDLAAETMQRAPGWLESCGICISNTPKAVTFTTLGAVQYYAPYGVTDKEQLLTSLVHHLINRA
;
A
#
# COMPACT_ATOMS: atom_id res chain seq x y z
N MET A 1 14.96 16.83 -10.99
CA MET A 1 13.52 16.85 -10.64
C MET A 1 13.21 15.51 -9.97
N VAL A 2 13.28 15.43 -8.63
CA VAL A 2 13.06 14.16 -7.91
C VAL A 2 11.57 14.06 -7.60
N GLN A 3 10.85 13.32 -8.43
CA GLN A 3 9.42 13.08 -8.21
C GLN A 3 9.28 12.10 -7.04
N ASN A 4 8.67 12.57 -5.95
CA ASN A 4 8.33 11.76 -4.79
C ASN A 4 6.94 11.12 -5.02
N PRO A 5 6.84 9.81 -5.26
CA PRO A 5 5.57 9.16 -5.58
C PRO A 5 4.55 9.07 -4.42
N PHE A 6 4.83 9.61 -3.22
CA PHE A 6 3.76 9.78 -2.22
C PHE A 6 2.83 10.96 -2.50
N GLU A 7 3.21 11.84 -3.42
CA GLU A 7 2.50 13.09 -3.65
C GLU A 7 2.54 13.51 -5.14
N THR A 8 2.50 12.56 -6.09
CA THR A 8 2.50 12.88 -7.53
C THR A 8 1.12 12.78 -8.17
N SER A 9 0.12 13.35 -7.53
CA SER A 9 -0.76 14.26 -8.25
C SER A 9 -0.61 15.63 -7.65
N SER A 10 -0.72 16.62 -8.51
CA SER A 10 -1.07 18.00 -8.18
C SER A 10 -2.29 18.15 -7.25
N ASP A 11 -2.96 17.05 -6.89
CA ASP A 11 -4.11 17.01 -6.01
C ASP A 11 -3.92 15.97 -4.90
N LYS A 12 -3.49 16.42 -3.73
CA LYS A 12 -3.38 15.61 -2.49
C LYS A 12 -4.72 15.00 -2.06
N ASN A 13 -5.83 15.43 -2.67
CA ASN A 13 -7.17 14.93 -2.38
C ASN A 13 -7.60 13.78 -3.30
N THR A 14 -6.84 13.46 -4.34
CA THR A 14 -7.19 12.40 -5.31
C THR A 14 -6.46 11.10 -4.97
N PRO A 15 -7.18 10.00 -4.63
CA PRO A 15 -6.56 8.70 -4.42
C PRO A 15 -5.86 8.19 -5.69
N HIS A 16 -4.61 7.78 -5.57
CA HIS A 16 -3.86 7.16 -6.67
C HIS A 16 -3.97 5.65 -6.62
N LEU A 17 -4.43 5.04 -7.72
CA LEU A 17 -4.43 3.60 -7.90
C LEU A 17 -3.35 3.23 -8.92
N GLN A 18 -2.44 2.34 -8.55
CA GLN A 18 -1.48 1.77 -9.50
C GLN A 18 -2.01 0.45 -10.04
N PHE A 19 -2.35 0.43 -11.33
CA PHE A 19 -2.76 -0.80 -12.01
C PHE A 19 -1.55 -1.56 -12.53
N ILE A 20 -1.44 -2.83 -12.17
CA ILE A 20 -0.32 -3.71 -12.50
C ILE A 20 -0.84 -4.90 -13.32
N PRO A 21 -0.35 -5.08 -14.56
CA PRO A 21 -0.60 -6.27 -15.36
C PRO A 21 -0.18 -7.55 -14.63
N GLY A 22 -0.88 -8.66 -14.89
CA GLY A 22 -0.71 -9.90 -14.13
C GLY A 22 0.66 -10.58 -14.27
N ASP A 23 1.35 -10.30 -15.37
CA ASP A 23 2.67 -10.81 -15.76
C ASP A 23 3.83 -10.04 -15.14
N VAL A 24 3.58 -8.89 -14.50
CA VAL A 24 4.63 -8.10 -13.84
C VAL A 24 5.03 -8.73 -12.50
N PRO A 25 6.31 -9.13 -12.33
CA PRO A 25 6.76 -9.85 -11.14
C PRO A 25 7.22 -8.89 -10.03
N LEU A 26 6.27 -8.29 -9.29
CA LEU A 26 6.63 -7.48 -8.11
C LEU A 26 6.90 -8.39 -6.88
N PRO A 27 7.98 -8.17 -6.10
CA PRO A 27 8.30 -8.96 -4.90
C PRO A 27 7.15 -9.09 -3.90
N LEU A 28 6.35 -8.03 -3.73
CA LEU A 28 5.13 -8.04 -2.91
C LEU A 28 4.15 -9.17 -3.29
N PHE A 29 4.08 -9.52 -4.57
CA PHE A 29 3.13 -10.50 -5.08
C PHE A 29 3.52 -11.95 -4.80
N TYR A 30 4.79 -12.20 -4.46
CA TYR A 30 5.31 -13.52 -4.14
C TYR A 30 5.28 -13.83 -2.65
N GLN A 31 4.80 -12.89 -1.84
CA GLN A 31 4.65 -13.10 -0.41
C GLN A 31 3.47 -14.03 -0.12
N ASN A 32 3.67 -14.91 0.85
CA ASN A 32 2.59 -15.75 1.34
C ASN A 32 1.63 -14.88 2.18
N SER A 33 0.34 -14.97 1.87
CA SER A 33 -0.71 -14.45 2.76
C SER A 33 -0.75 -15.34 3.99
N GLN A 34 -0.38 -14.81 5.16
CA GLN A 34 -0.19 -15.63 6.35
C GLN A 34 -1.41 -15.68 7.27
N VAL A 35 -2.32 -14.71 7.19
CA VAL A 35 -3.50 -14.66 8.07
C VAL A 35 -4.72 -14.14 7.32
N LEU A 36 -5.79 -14.95 7.26
CA LEU A 36 -7.13 -14.47 6.94
C LEU A 36 -7.62 -13.65 8.13
N ILE A 37 -7.90 -12.37 7.92
CA ILE A 37 -8.55 -11.53 8.93
C ILE A 37 -10.07 -11.71 8.82
N ASP A 38 -10.55 -11.96 7.60
CA ASP A 38 -11.94 -12.21 7.23
C ASP A 38 -11.97 -13.06 5.94
N ASP A 39 -13.12 -13.63 5.58
CA ASP A 39 -13.33 -14.44 4.36
C ASP A 39 -12.84 -13.74 3.09
N LYS A 40 -12.84 -12.40 3.07
CA LYS A 40 -12.43 -11.58 1.93
C LYS A 40 -11.06 -10.90 2.08
N TYR A 41 -10.59 -10.69 3.29
CA TYR A 41 -9.43 -9.83 3.59
C TYR A 41 -8.25 -10.62 4.18
N GLN A 42 -7.07 -10.42 3.59
CA GLN A 42 -5.84 -11.13 3.92
C GLN A 42 -4.75 -10.18 4.38
N GLN A 43 -4.09 -10.50 5.48
CA GLN A 43 -2.81 -9.89 5.81
C GLN A 43 -1.70 -10.49 4.95
N VAL A 44 -0.88 -9.64 4.34
CA VAL A 44 0.32 -10.07 3.62
C VAL A 44 1.52 -10.00 4.57
N ASP A 45 2.30 -11.08 4.60
CA ASP A 45 3.61 -11.08 5.26
C ASP A 45 4.60 -10.26 4.42
N TRP A 46 4.66 -8.97 4.71
CA TRP A 46 5.46 -7.99 4.00
C TRP A 46 6.07 -6.99 4.99
N HIS A 47 7.16 -6.35 4.57
CA HIS A 47 7.91 -5.40 5.39
C HIS A 47 7.10 -4.19 5.84
N LEU A 48 6.09 -3.79 5.07
CA LEU A 48 5.11 -2.79 5.45
C LEU A 48 3.77 -3.46 5.75
N PRO A 49 2.99 -2.96 6.74
CA PRO A 49 1.61 -3.40 6.95
C PRO A 49 0.84 -3.42 5.63
N THR A 50 0.30 -4.58 5.26
CA THR A 50 -0.35 -4.73 3.95
C THR A 50 -1.60 -5.57 4.08
N LEU A 51 -2.72 -5.01 3.62
CA LEU A 51 -3.98 -5.71 3.45
C LEU A 51 -4.13 -6.10 1.97
N ALA A 52 -4.60 -7.30 1.70
CA ALA A 52 -4.97 -7.73 0.37
C ALA A 52 -6.43 -8.18 0.31
N VAL A 53 -7.11 -7.81 -0.75
CA VAL A 53 -8.50 -8.21 -1.03
C VAL A 53 -8.65 -8.56 -2.49
N THR A 54 -9.41 -9.63 -2.77
CA THR A 54 -9.77 -9.98 -4.14
C THR A 54 -11.16 -9.42 -4.45
N VAL A 55 -11.27 -8.76 -5.60
CA VAL A 55 -12.51 -8.15 -6.11
C VAL A 55 -12.78 -8.71 -7.50
N ASP A 56 -14.04 -9.03 -7.79
CA ASP A 56 -14.48 -9.37 -9.13
C ASP A 56 -14.97 -8.10 -9.83
N SER A 57 -14.20 -7.61 -10.80
CA SER A 57 -14.50 -6.37 -11.54
C SER A 57 -15.70 -6.52 -12.48
N ARG A 58 -16.28 -7.72 -12.61
CA ARG A 58 -17.51 -7.96 -13.37
C ARG A 58 -18.76 -7.78 -12.53
N GLN A 59 -18.64 -7.80 -11.21
CA GLN A 59 -19.77 -7.54 -10.31
C GLN A 59 -20.05 -6.04 -10.27
N HIS A 60 -21.33 -5.66 -10.21
CA HIS A 60 -21.74 -4.25 -10.30
C HIS A 60 -21.23 -3.39 -9.12
N ASP A 61 -20.95 -4.02 -7.97
CA ASP A 61 -20.54 -3.37 -6.73
C ASP A 61 -19.02 -3.13 -6.63
N TRP A 62 -18.21 -3.56 -7.60
CA TRP A 62 -16.75 -3.39 -7.56
C TRP A 62 -16.32 -1.93 -7.38
N ARG A 63 -17.04 -1.01 -8.02
CA ARG A 63 -16.80 0.43 -7.94
C ARG A 63 -17.08 0.95 -6.54
N GLU A 64 -18.21 0.55 -5.97
CA GLU A 64 -18.61 0.92 -4.61
C GLU A 64 -17.60 0.38 -3.57
N GLN A 65 -17.14 -0.85 -3.74
CA GLN A 65 -16.09 -1.43 -2.88
C GLN A 65 -14.78 -0.62 -2.96
N THR A 66 -14.41 -0.17 -4.16
CA THR A 66 -13.21 0.65 -4.36
C THR A 66 -13.36 2.04 -3.73
N GLU A 67 -14.51 2.69 -3.87
CA GLU A 67 -14.84 3.99 -3.27
C GLU A 67 -14.88 3.91 -1.73
N ARG A 68 -15.43 2.83 -1.16
CA ARG A 68 -15.39 2.56 0.28
C ARG A 68 -13.95 2.45 0.78
N VAL A 69 -13.11 1.67 0.10
CA VAL A 69 -11.69 1.54 0.45
C VAL A 69 -10.97 2.88 0.39
N GLN A 70 -11.20 3.69 -0.66
CA GLN A 70 -10.62 5.02 -0.79
C GLN A 70 -11.03 5.94 0.37
N THR A 71 -12.31 5.93 0.75
CA THR A 71 -12.82 6.74 1.87
C THR A 71 -12.10 6.39 3.16
N VAL A 72 -11.93 5.11 3.47
CA VAL A 72 -11.22 4.69 4.68
C VAL A 72 -9.74 5.07 4.62
N CYS A 73 -9.09 4.96 3.46
CA CYS A 73 -7.70 5.41 3.30
C CYS A 73 -7.56 6.93 3.54
N GLN A 74 -8.53 7.73 3.11
CA GLN A 74 -8.56 9.18 3.39
C GLN A 74 -8.76 9.46 4.88
N GLU A 75 -9.66 8.73 5.55
CA GLU A 75 -9.86 8.83 7.01
C GLU A 75 -8.58 8.48 7.78
N LEU A 76 -7.85 7.45 7.37
CA LEU A 76 -6.57 7.06 7.98
C LEU A 76 -5.50 8.13 7.80
N LEU A 77 -5.42 8.73 6.60
CA LEU A 77 -4.49 9.82 6.34
C LEU A 77 -4.82 11.05 7.19
N ALA A 78 -6.08 11.48 7.20
CA ALA A 78 -6.51 12.71 7.86
C ALA A 78 -6.46 12.63 9.39
N ASN A 79 -6.79 11.47 9.97
CA ASN A 79 -6.96 11.34 11.43
C ASN A 79 -5.80 10.64 12.12
N GLN A 80 -5.03 9.81 11.41
CA GLN A 80 -4.00 8.96 12.01
C GLN A 80 -2.63 9.16 11.38
N HIS A 81 -2.48 10.07 10.41
CA HIS A 81 -1.21 10.29 9.73
C HIS A 81 -0.65 9.00 9.11
N ILE A 82 -1.54 8.19 8.53
CA ILE A 82 -1.19 6.94 7.85
C ILE A 82 -1.44 7.12 6.35
N SER A 83 -0.36 7.05 5.57
CA SER A 83 -0.46 7.04 4.11
C SER A 83 -0.62 5.62 3.59
N THR A 84 -1.43 5.49 2.53
CA THR A 84 -1.72 4.20 1.89
C THR A 84 -1.23 4.21 0.44
N THR A 85 -0.55 3.15 0.03
CA THR A 85 -0.17 2.88 -1.37
C THR A 85 -1.08 1.78 -1.93
N PRO A 86 -2.07 2.13 -2.78
CA PRO A 86 -2.96 1.15 -3.39
C PRO A 86 -2.35 0.56 -4.67
N VAL A 87 -2.32 -0.76 -4.78
CA VAL A 87 -1.82 -1.49 -5.94
C VAL A 87 -2.86 -2.52 -6.38
N LEU A 88 -3.32 -2.42 -7.63
CA LEU A 88 -4.32 -3.30 -8.21
C LEU A 88 -3.63 -4.24 -9.19
N ARG A 89 -3.53 -5.52 -8.84
CA ARG A 89 -2.99 -6.55 -9.72
C ARG A 89 -4.13 -7.25 -10.46
N ASN A 90 -4.05 -7.27 -11.79
CA ASN A 90 -4.93 -8.10 -12.60
C ASN A 90 -4.58 -9.58 -12.42
N LEU A 91 -5.55 -10.41 -12.03
CA LEU A 91 -5.41 -11.87 -11.92
C LEU A 91 -5.95 -12.61 -13.16
N GLY A 92 -6.56 -11.89 -14.10
CA GLY A 92 -7.27 -12.45 -15.24
C GLY A 92 -8.73 -12.79 -14.93
N ASN A 93 -9.51 -13.10 -15.96
CA ASN A 93 -10.93 -13.48 -15.86
C ASN A 93 -11.82 -12.50 -15.07
N GLY A 94 -11.50 -11.21 -15.09
CA GLY A 94 -12.24 -10.18 -14.35
C GLY A 94 -11.91 -10.14 -12.86
N LEU A 95 -10.90 -10.85 -12.38
CA LEU A 95 -10.45 -10.79 -10.99
C LEU A 95 -9.30 -9.80 -10.83
N ILE A 96 -9.40 -8.97 -9.80
CA ILE A 96 -8.38 -8.01 -9.41
C ILE A 96 -8.03 -8.26 -7.94
N LYS A 97 -6.72 -8.34 -7.64
CA LYS A 97 -6.24 -8.31 -6.25
C LYS A 97 -5.77 -6.91 -5.92
N MET A 98 -6.43 -6.28 -4.96
CA MET A 98 -6.05 -4.98 -4.44
C MET A 98 -5.20 -5.17 -3.20
N TYR A 99 -4.01 -4.57 -3.22
CA TYR A 99 -3.08 -4.48 -2.10
C TYR A 99 -3.11 -3.05 -1.57
N LEU A 100 -3.33 -2.90 -0.27
CA LEU A 100 -3.26 -1.63 0.46
C LEU A 100 -2.04 -1.69 1.37
N ILE A 101 -1.00 -0.96 1.02
CA ILE A 101 0.27 -0.94 1.76
C ILE A 101 0.28 0.32 2.63
N PHE A 102 0.32 0.16 3.94
CA PHE A 102 0.27 1.26 4.89
C PHE A 102 1.65 1.61 5.41
N LYS A 103 1.85 2.89 5.65
CA LYS A 103 3.06 3.44 6.26
C LYS A 103 2.72 4.76 6.94
N GLN A 104 3.57 5.21 7.85
CA GLN A 104 3.45 6.57 8.39
C GLN A 104 3.47 7.59 7.25
N ASP A 105 2.63 8.62 7.37
CA ASP A 105 2.67 9.73 6.44
C ASP A 105 4.02 10.44 6.54
N GLY A 106 4.51 10.89 5.39
CA GLY A 106 5.85 11.47 5.29
C GLY A 106 5.85 12.99 5.49
N SER A 107 4.74 13.58 5.92
CA SER A 107 4.56 15.04 5.94
C SER A 107 5.49 15.74 6.91
N ASP A 108 5.84 15.08 8.02
CA ASP A 108 6.74 15.62 9.04
C ASP A 108 8.21 15.27 8.78
N LEU A 109 8.51 14.51 7.73
CA LEU A 109 9.87 14.13 7.38
C LEU A 109 10.60 15.30 6.70
N ALA A 110 11.86 15.51 7.09
CA ALA A 110 12.74 16.43 6.38
C ALA A 110 12.87 16.04 4.89
N ALA A 111 13.01 17.03 4.01
CA ALA A 111 13.06 16.82 2.56
C ALA A 111 14.14 15.82 2.11
N GLU A 112 15.29 15.81 2.79
CA GLU A 112 16.35 14.83 2.53
C GLU A 112 15.93 13.40 2.89
N THR A 113 15.23 13.22 4.01
CA THR A 113 14.67 11.93 4.44
C THR A 113 13.58 11.45 3.49
N MET A 114 12.74 12.36 2.98
CA MET A 114 11.72 12.03 1.98
C MET A 114 12.31 11.48 0.68
N GLN A 115 13.50 11.94 0.26
CA GLN A 115 14.17 11.39 -0.93
C GLN A 115 14.59 9.93 -0.77
N ARG A 116 14.72 9.46 0.46
CA ARG A 116 15.09 8.07 0.81
C ARG A 116 13.87 7.22 1.17
N ALA A 117 12.74 7.85 1.49
CA ALA A 117 11.51 7.18 1.88
C ALA A 117 10.95 6.27 0.76
N PRO A 118 10.51 5.05 1.07
CA PRO A 118 10.04 4.08 0.08
C PRO A 118 8.78 4.58 -0.58
N GLY A 119 8.82 4.77 -1.91
CA GLY A 119 7.77 5.13 -2.91
C GLY A 119 6.79 4.01 -3.22
N TRP A 120 5.91 4.18 -4.22
CA TRP A 120 5.02 3.07 -4.62
C TRP A 120 5.82 1.84 -5.11
N LEU A 121 6.89 2.06 -5.87
CA LEU A 121 7.80 0.99 -6.32
C LEU A 121 8.50 0.33 -5.14
N GLU A 122 9.10 1.13 -4.25
CA GLU A 122 9.84 0.60 -3.11
C GLU A 122 8.91 -0.08 -2.09
N SER A 123 7.68 0.41 -1.90
CA SER A 123 6.64 -0.26 -1.15
C SER A 123 6.29 -1.64 -1.73
N CYS A 124 6.47 -1.84 -3.05
CA CYS A 124 6.31 -3.13 -3.71
C CYS A 124 7.59 -3.98 -3.76
N GLY A 125 8.71 -3.47 -3.22
CA GLY A 125 10.00 -4.16 -3.19
C GLY A 125 10.90 -3.88 -4.39
N ILE A 126 10.58 -2.89 -5.22
CA ILE A 126 11.40 -2.49 -6.36
C ILE A 126 12.14 -1.20 -6.03
N CYS A 127 13.47 -1.24 -6.11
CA CYS A 127 14.33 -0.07 -6.03
C CYS A 127 14.97 0.18 -7.41
N ILE A 128 14.84 1.39 -7.94
CA ILE A 128 15.54 1.78 -9.18
C ILE A 128 17.01 2.00 -8.85
N SER A 129 17.91 1.28 -9.53
CA SER A 129 19.36 1.39 -9.34
C SER A 129 19.85 2.83 -9.41
N ASN A 130 20.90 3.16 -8.63
CA ASN A 130 21.54 4.48 -8.58
C ASN A 130 20.64 5.63 -8.07
N THR A 131 19.49 5.30 -7.48
CA THR A 131 18.69 6.29 -6.73
C THR A 131 19.10 6.33 -5.25
N PRO A 132 18.86 7.46 -4.54
CA PRO A 132 19.09 7.53 -3.10
C PRO A 132 18.39 6.43 -2.30
N LYS A 133 17.19 6.03 -2.75
CA LYS A 133 16.41 4.93 -2.16
C LYS A 133 17.12 3.59 -2.32
N ALA A 134 17.59 3.27 -3.53
CA ALA A 134 18.31 2.02 -3.79
C ALA A 134 19.63 1.94 -3.02
N VAL A 135 20.38 3.04 -2.93
CA VAL A 135 21.62 3.10 -2.15
C VAL A 135 21.33 2.85 -0.67
N THR A 136 20.29 3.50 -0.13
CA THR A 136 19.87 3.34 1.27
C THR A 136 19.40 1.90 1.55
N PHE A 137 18.52 1.36 0.70
CA PHE A 137 18.04 -0.02 0.80
C PHE A 137 19.19 -1.03 0.77
N THR A 138 20.15 -0.87 -0.15
CA THR A 138 21.31 -1.77 -0.29
C THR A 138 22.21 -1.70 0.94
N THR A 139 22.36 -0.52 1.54
CA THR A 139 23.22 -0.31 2.71
C THR A 139 22.60 -0.88 3.99
N LEU A 140 21.30 -0.69 4.18
CA LEU A 140 20.60 -1.08 5.42
C LEU A 140 20.02 -2.50 5.37
N GLY A 141 19.72 -3.00 4.17
CA GLY A 141 18.87 -4.17 3.99
C GLY A 141 17.39 -3.86 4.27
N ALA A 142 16.51 -4.77 3.84
CA ALA A 142 15.07 -4.53 3.82
C ALA A 142 14.48 -4.22 5.21
N VAL A 143 14.80 -5.02 6.23
CA VAL A 143 14.23 -4.85 7.59
C VAL A 143 14.50 -3.45 8.14
N GLN A 144 15.75 -3.00 8.09
CA GLN A 144 16.14 -1.68 8.60
C GLN A 144 15.66 -0.54 7.69
N TYR A 145 15.55 -0.78 6.38
CA TYR A 145 15.05 0.21 5.44
C TYR A 145 13.57 0.54 5.68
N TYR A 146 12.72 -0.45 5.91
CA TYR A 146 11.28 -0.21 6.09
C TYR A 146 10.88 0.16 7.53
N ALA A 147 11.67 -0.22 8.53
CA ALA A 147 11.34 -0.02 9.94
C ALA A 147 10.90 1.42 10.31
N PRO A 148 11.57 2.50 9.84
CA PRO A 148 11.18 3.88 10.19
C PRO A 148 9.84 4.33 9.62
N TYR A 149 9.30 3.58 8.65
CA TYR A 149 8.07 3.94 7.94
C TYR A 149 6.90 3.04 8.33
N GLY A 150 7.14 2.00 9.13
CA GLY A 150 6.10 1.09 9.60
C GLY A 150 5.09 1.81 10.49
N VAL A 151 3.83 1.39 10.41
CA VAL A 151 2.80 1.82 11.37
C VAL A 151 2.93 0.98 12.64
N THR A 152 2.93 1.61 13.80
CA THR A 152 2.87 0.95 15.10
C THR A 152 1.59 0.12 15.20
N ASP A 153 1.60 -1.01 15.91
CA ASP A 153 0.42 -1.86 16.14
C ASP A 153 -0.27 -2.35 14.86
N LYS A 154 0.53 -2.81 13.88
CA LYS A 154 0.11 -3.37 12.58
C LYS A 154 -1.14 -4.28 12.68
N GLU A 155 -1.15 -5.22 13.62
CA GLU A 155 -2.26 -6.18 13.76
C GLU A 155 -3.57 -5.49 14.14
N GLN A 156 -3.51 -4.54 15.08
CA GLN A 156 -4.67 -3.77 15.51
C GLN A 156 -5.18 -2.88 14.38
N LEU A 157 -4.28 -2.21 13.64
CA LEU A 157 -4.64 -1.40 12.47
C LEU A 157 -5.40 -2.24 11.44
N LEU A 158 -4.81 -3.36 11.02
CA LEU A 158 -5.39 -4.20 9.96
C LEU A 158 -6.72 -4.81 10.40
N THR A 159 -6.83 -5.26 11.65
CA THR A 159 -8.08 -5.82 12.19
C THR A 159 -9.18 -4.75 12.26
N SER A 160 -8.88 -3.56 12.79
CA SER A 160 -9.84 -2.46 12.89
C SER A 160 -10.28 -1.97 11.51
N LEU A 161 -9.35 -1.92 10.56
CA LEU A 161 -9.64 -1.56 9.18
C LEU A 161 -10.62 -2.54 8.53
N VAL A 162 -10.38 -3.85 8.67
CA VAL A 162 -11.28 -4.87 8.13
C VAL A 162 -12.67 -4.76 8.75
N HIS A 163 -12.76 -4.58 10.08
CA HIS A 163 -14.03 -4.36 10.76
C HIS A 163 -14.78 -3.15 10.17
N HIS A 164 -14.10 -2.03 9.95
CA HIS A 164 -14.69 -0.81 9.39
C HIS A 164 -15.16 -0.99 7.94
N LEU A 165 -14.39 -1.72 7.13
CA LEU A 165 -14.73 -2.04 5.75
C LEU A 165 -15.94 -3.00 5.63
N ILE A 166 -16.16 -3.86 6.64
CA ILE A 166 -17.29 -4.78 6.69
C ILE A 166 -18.55 -4.08 7.23
N ASN A 167 -18.45 -3.30 8.30
CA ASN A 167 -19.62 -2.78 9.03
C ASN A 167 -20.21 -1.48 8.48
N ARG A 168 -19.59 -0.87 7.47
CA ARG A 168 -20.20 0.21 6.67
C ARG A 168 -20.86 -0.31 5.37
N ALA A 169 -21.24 -1.59 5.33
CA ALA A 169 -21.80 -2.25 4.14
C ALA A 169 -23.30 -2.08 3.95
#